data_AF-A0A2V5QI95-F1
#
_entry.id   AF-A0A2V5QI95-F1
#
_cell.length_a   1.000
_cell.length_b   1.000
_cell.length_c   1.000
_cell.angle_alpha   90.00
_cell.angle_beta   90.00
_cell.angle_gamma   90.00
#
_symmetry.space_group_name_H-M   'P 1'
#
loop_
_entity.id
_entity.type
_entity.pdbx_description
1 polymer ?
#
loop_
_entity_poly.entity_id
_entity_poly.type
_entity_poly.pdbx_seq_one_letter_code
_entity_poly.pdbx_strand_id
1 'polypeptide(L)'
;KDRRRTGEIVLPDSPGRDPIVTRILWLRGRETQNANAFARDIYIHGTPEERNIGLAASYGCIRMRSSDIIRLYDTVGAGAAVTIVNEPLASAVPSMVSAHSMADTNPAPFVMR
;
A
#
# COMPACT_ATOMS: atom_id res chain seq x y z
N LYS A 1 8.57 0.01 -19.58
CA LYS A 1 7.16 -0.35 -19.35
C LYS A 1 6.42 0.95 -19.08
N ASP A 2 5.60 1.44 -20.02
CA ASP A 2 5.08 2.80 -19.90
C ASP A 2 3.88 2.85 -18.95
N ARG A 3 3.99 3.69 -17.92
CA ARG A 3 2.92 4.00 -16.97
C ARG A 3 1.95 5.02 -17.55
N ARG A 4 1.15 4.61 -18.53
CA ARG A 4 0.16 5.48 -19.18
C ARG A 4 -1.15 5.48 -18.40
N ARG A 5 -1.67 6.67 -18.10
CA ARG A 5 -2.99 6.82 -17.48
C ARG A 5 -4.07 6.37 -18.48
N THR A 6 -4.88 5.40 -18.09
CA THR A 6 -5.94 4.83 -18.94
C THR A 6 -7.20 5.69 -18.97
N GLY A 7 -7.43 6.52 -17.94
CA GLY A 7 -8.67 7.28 -17.75
C GLY A 7 -9.83 6.44 -17.21
N GLU A 8 -9.64 5.14 -17.07
CA GLU A 8 -10.65 4.21 -16.59
C GLU A 8 -10.82 4.27 -15.06
N ILE A 9 -12.06 4.09 -14.61
CA ILE A 9 -12.41 3.85 -13.20
C ILE A 9 -12.61 2.35 -13.03
N VAL A 10 -11.76 1.72 -12.21
CA VAL A 10 -11.82 0.28 -11.91
C VAL A 10 -12.24 0.11 -10.46
N LEU A 11 -13.32 -0.63 -10.22
CA LEU A 11 -13.81 -0.92 -8.88
C LEU A 11 -12.93 -1.97 -8.18
N PRO A 12 -12.84 -1.93 -6.84
CA PRO A 12 -12.23 -3.02 -6.09
C PRO A 12 -12.79 -4.38 -6.51
N ASP A 13 -11.88 -5.32 -6.68
CA ASP A 13 -12.08 -6.72 -7.03
C ASP A 13 -12.84 -6.98 -8.34
N SER A 14 -12.76 -6.02 -9.28
CA SER A 14 -13.24 -6.21 -10.65
C SER A 14 -12.60 -7.45 -11.30
N PRO A 15 -13.37 -8.45 -11.78
CA PRO A 15 -12.83 -9.71 -12.27
C PRO A 15 -11.80 -9.56 -13.39
N GLY A 16 -10.63 -10.18 -13.22
CA GLY A 16 -9.56 -10.23 -14.22
C GLY A 16 -8.82 -8.90 -14.43
N ARG A 17 -8.93 -7.94 -13.50
CA ARG A 17 -8.35 -6.61 -13.63
C ARG A 17 -7.22 -6.40 -12.63
N ASP A 18 -6.00 -6.19 -13.13
CA ASP A 18 -4.85 -5.78 -12.30
C ASP A 18 -4.09 -4.53 -12.82
N PRO A 19 -4.77 -3.40 -13.11
CA PRO A 19 -4.08 -2.14 -13.30
C PRO A 19 -3.64 -1.54 -11.95
N ILE A 20 -2.59 -0.73 -11.98
CA ILE A 20 -2.28 0.17 -10.87
C ILE A 20 -3.31 1.30 -10.84
N VAL A 21 -3.90 1.57 -9.69
CA VAL A 21 -4.94 2.59 -9.49
C VAL A 21 -4.50 3.66 -8.49
N THR A 22 -5.28 4.76 -8.47
CA THR A 22 -5.23 5.90 -7.53
C THR A 22 -3.93 6.68 -7.41
N ARG A 23 -2.86 6.11 -6.85
CA ARG A 23 -1.60 6.81 -6.49
C ARG A 23 -0.39 5.88 -6.59
N ILE A 24 0.78 6.49 -6.80
CA ILE A 24 2.10 5.84 -6.75
C ILE A 24 3.04 6.65 -5.87
N LEU A 25 3.76 5.97 -4.99
CA LEU A 25 4.90 6.49 -4.25
C LEU A 25 6.17 5.74 -4.67
N TRP A 26 7.04 6.43 -5.40
CA TRP A 26 8.30 5.86 -5.92
C TRP A 26 9.31 5.59 -4.80
N LEU A 27 9.92 4.40 -4.84
CA LEU A 27 11.00 4.04 -3.93
C LEU A 27 12.34 4.15 -4.64
N ARG A 28 13.27 4.90 -4.03
CA ARG A 28 14.63 5.06 -4.58
C ARG A 28 15.50 3.81 -4.38
N GLY A 29 15.37 3.15 -3.23
CA GLY A 29 16.33 2.16 -2.77
C GLY A 29 17.58 2.82 -2.23
N ARG A 30 17.72 2.88 -0.90
CA ARG A 30 18.81 3.61 -0.22
C ARG A 30 19.90 2.71 0.34
N GLU A 31 19.79 1.40 0.15
CA GLU A 31 20.73 0.39 0.63
C GLU A 31 21.20 -0.47 -0.54
N THR A 32 22.39 -1.06 -0.44
CA THR A 32 22.98 -1.89 -1.51
C THR A 32 22.02 -2.96 -2.02
N GLN A 33 21.30 -3.63 -1.12
CA GLN A 33 20.35 -4.69 -1.44
C GLN A 33 19.10 -4.23 -2.21
N ASN A 34 18.73 -2.96 -2.11
CA ASN A 34 17.54 -2.40 -2.75
C ASN A 34 17.85 -1.24 -3.72
N ALA A 35 19.13 -0.97 -4.01
CA ALA A 35 19.59 0.16 -4.81
C ALA A 35 18.98 0.25 -6.23
N ASN A 36 18.48 -0.87 -6.76
CA ASN A 36 17.84 -0.92 -8.07
C ASN A 36 16.31 -0.82 -8.02
N ALA A 37 15.69 -0.56 -6.85
CA ALA A 37 14.23 -0.51 -6.70
C ALA A 37 13.57 0.44 -7.70
N PHE A 38 14.11 1.65 -7.87
CA PHE A 38 13.60 2.62 -8.83
C PHE A 38 13.68 2.12 -10.27
N ALA A 39 14.85 1.61 -10.68
CA ALA A 39 15.07 1.10 -12.04
C ALA A 39 14.22 -0.14 -12.35
N ARG A 40 13.76 -0.86 -11.32
CA ARG A 40 12.89 -2.03 -11.42
C ARG A 40 11.41 -1.72 -11.31
N ASP A 41 11.02 -0.44 -11.29
CA ASP A 41 9.63 -0.02 -11.10
C ASP A 41 9.00 -0.58 -9.81
N ILE A 42 9.76 -0.60 -8.71
CA ILE A 42 9.26 -0.98 -7.38
C ILE A 42 8.77 0.27 -6.65
N TYR A 43 7.48 0.31 -6.34
CA TYR A 43 6.83 1.42 -5.64
C TYR A 43 5.67 0.93 -4.76
N ILE A 44 5.16 1.83 -3.93
CA ILE A 44 3.89 1.65 -3.21
C ILE A 44 2.77 2.18 -4.09
N HIS A 45 1.70 1.41 -4.31
CA HIS A 45 0.59 1.84 -5.16
C HIS A 45 -0.77 1.30 -4.75
N GLY A 46 -1.81 1.95 -5.27
CA GLY A 46 -3.19 1.47 -5.18
C GLY A 46 -3.44 0.26 -6.08
N THR A 47 -4.25 -0.67 -5.59
CA THR A 47 -4.65 -1.88 -6.33
C THR A 47 -6.17 -2.04 -6.35
N PRO A 48 -6.77 -2.53 -7.46
CA PRO A 48 -8.15 -3.01 -7.46
C PRO A 48 -8.25 -4.41 -6.84
N GLU A 49 -7.20 -5.24 -6.87
CA GLU A 49 -7.17 -6.57 -6.21
C GLU A 49 -7.06 -6.45 -4.68
N GLU A 50 -8.02 -5.79 -4.03
CA GLU A 50 -8.01 -5.54 -2.60
C GLU A 50 -8.20 -6.82 -1.77
N ARG A 51 -8.84 -7.85 -2.35
CA ARG A 51 -8.94 -9.19 -1.75
C ARG A 51 -7.59 -9.87 -1.47
N ASN A 52 -6.53 -9.42 -2.15
CA ASN A 52 -5.18 -9.97 -2.00
C ASN A 52 -4.29 -9.17 -1.03
N ILE A 53 -4.82 -8.11 -0.41
CA ILE A 53 -4.06 -7.33 0.59
C ILE A 53 -3.72 -8.24 1.78
N GLY A 54 -2.45 -8.21 2.19
CA GLY A 54 -1.90 -9.11 3.21
C GLY A 54 -1.30 -10.41 2.66
N LEU A 55 -1.40 -10.67 1.35
CA LEU A 55 -0.80 -11.83 0.68
C LEU A 55 0.38 -11.42 -0.20
N ALA A 56 1.27 -12.38 -0.49
CA ALA A 56 2.38 -12.22 -1.44
C ALA A 56 1.86 -12.25 -2.90
N ALA A 57 1.24 -11.15 -3.34
CA ALA A 57 0.52 -11.05 -4.62
C ALA A 57 1.04 -9.93 -5.54
N SER A 58 2.35 -9.66 -5.52
CA SER A 58 3.00 -8.67 -6.37
C SER A 58 4.34 -9.18 -6.90
N TYR A 59 4.92 -8.44 -7.86
CA TYR A 59 6.26 -8.68 -8.39
C TYR A 59 7.34 -7.82 -7.72
N GLY A 60 7.11 -7.43 -6.46
CA GLY A 60 8.01 -6.61 -5.64
C GLY A 60 7.44 -5.26 -5.24
N CYS A 61 6.39 -4.77 -5.91
CA CYS A 61 5.66 -3.58 -5.48
C CYS A 61 4.91 -3.81 -4.17
N ILE A 62 4.61 -2.73 -3.45
CA ILE A 62 3.79 -2.77 -2.24
C ILE A 62 2.38 -2.31 -2.62
N ARG A 63 1.41 -3.22 -2.49
CA ARG A 63 0.01 -2.98 -2.83
C ARG A 63 -0.74 -2.43 -1.62
N MET A 64 -1.55 -1.40 -1.82
CA MET A 64 -2.43 -0.83 -0.80
C MET A 64 -3.86 -0.68 -1.33
N ARG A 65 -4.85 -0.69 -0.43
CA ARG A 65 -6.23 -0.33 -0.77
C ARG A 65 -6.27 1.09 -1.33
N SER A 66 -7.22 1.33 -2.22
CA SER A 66 -7.34 2.60 -2.92
C SER A 66 -7.47 3.78 -1.96
N SER A 67 -8.30 3.65 -0.92
CA SER A 67 -8.47 4.66 0.13
C SER A 67 -7.18 4.95 0.91
N ASP A 68 -6.41 3.91 1.19
CA ASP A 68 -5.29 3.99 2.14
C ASP A 68 -4.09 4.65 1.48
N ILE A 69 -3.80 4.32 0.23
CA ILE A 69 -2.72 4.99 -0.51
C ILE A 69 -3.05 6.45 -0.81
N ILE A 70 -4.33 6.80 -1.01
CA ILE A 70 -4.73 8.20 -1.18
C ILE A 70 -4.42 8.97 0.11
N ARG A 71 -4.86 8.46 1.27
CA ARG A 71 -4.58 9.08 2.57
C ARG A 71 -3.09 9.18 2.85
N LEU A 72 -2.32 8.13 2.56
CA LEU A 72 -0.88 8.12 2.74
C LEU A 72 -0.21 9.17 1.85
N TYR A 73 -0.58 9.22 0.56
CA TYR A 73 -0.05 10.17 -0.41
C TYR A 73 -0.27 11.62 0.03
N ASP A 74 -1.46 11.93 0.56
CA ASP A 74 -1.79 13.27 1.03
C ASP A 74 -1.07 13.64 2.34
N THR A 75 -0.60 12.63 3.09
CA THR A 75 0.11 12.82 4.38
C THR A 75 1.62 12.95 4.21
N VAL A 76 2.23 12.24 3.25
CA VAL A 76 3.69 12.14 3.13
C VAL A 76 4.25 12.99 1.99
N GLY A 77 5.34 13.71 2.27
CA GLY A 77 6.09 14.47 1.27
C GLY A 77 7.13 13.64 0.53
N ALA A 78 7.64 14.19 -0.58
CA ALA A 78 8.81 13.63 -1.26
C ALA A 78 10.01 13.57 -0.30
N GLY A 79 10.74 12.44 -0.33
CA GLY A 79 11.87 12.21 0.58
C GLY A 79 11.49 11.57 1.92
N ALA A 80 10.21 11.31 2.19
CA ALA A 80 9.78 10.50 3.32
C ALA A 80 10.55 9.17 3.35
N ALA A 81 11.07 8.82 4.54
CA ALA A 81 11.79 7.57 4.73
C ALA A 81 10.82 6.39 4.74
N VAL A 82 11.20 5.31 4.07
CA VAL A 82 10.47 4.05 4.06
C VAL A 82 11.42 2.96 4.53
N THR A 83 11.04 2.29 5.62
CA THR A 83 11.76 1.13 6.15
C THR A 83 10.92 -0.11 5.88
N ILE A 84 11.53 -1.12 5.26
CA ILE A 84 10.89 -2.42 5.01
C ILE A 84 11.57 -3.43 5.92
N VAL A 85 10.81 -4.07 6.80
CA VAL A 85 11.30 -5.08 7.74
C VAL A 85 10.52 -6.37 7.57
N ASN A 86 11.16 -7.49 7.90
CA ASN A 86 10.51 -8.79 7.98
C ASN A 86 10.27 -9.15 9.45
N GLU A 87 9.43 -8.36 10.11
CA GLU A 87 9.11 -8.49 11.54
C GLU A 87 7.60 -8.31 11.76
N PRO A 88 7.04 -8.89 12.83
CA PRO A 88 5.66 -8.61 13.22
C PRO A 88 5.42 -7.11 13.39
N LEU A 89 4.23 -6.64 13.01
CA LEU A 89 3.86 -5.22 13.10
C LEU A 89 4.06 -4.65 14.52
N ALA A 90 3.75 -5.44 15.54
CA ALA A 90 3.91 -5.05 16.93
C ALA A 90 5.38 -4.78 17.34
N SER A 91 6.31 -5.51 16.74
CA SER A 91 7.75 -5.29 16.95
C SER A 91 8.24 -4.08 16.16
N ALA A 92 7.74 -3.89 14.93
CA ALA A 92 8.15 -2.81 14.04
C ALA A 92 7.63 -1.42 14.47
N VAL A 93 6.43 -1.35 15.04
CA VAL A 93 5.81 -0.10 15.53
C VAL A 93 5.18 -0.29 16.92
N PRO A 94 5.99 -0.48 17.98
CA PRO A 94 5.48 -0.79 19.33
C PRO A 94 4.51 0.27 19.88
N SER A 95 4.72 1.53 19.52
CA SER A 95 3.88 2.66 19.95
C SER A 95 2.47 2.66 19.34
N MET A 96 2.26 2.01 18.18
CA MET A 96 0.95 1.95 17.53
C MET A 96 0.04 0.83 18.07
N VAL A 97 0.63 -0.24 18.62
CA VAL A 97 -0.15 -1.35 19.19
C VAL A 97 -0.79 -0.96 20.52
N SER A 98 -0.11 -0.12 21.32
CA SER A 98 -0.72 0.42 22.55
C SER A 98 -1.94 1.32 22.27
N ALA A 99 -1.97 2.00 21.11
CA ALA A 99 -3.12 2.83 20.72
C ALA A 99 -4.32 1.99 20.23
N HIS A 100 -4.09 0.85 19.58
CA HIS A 100 -5.17 -0.07 19.18
C HIS A 100 -5.72 -0.89 20.36
N SER A 101 -4.90 -1.27 21.34
CA SER A 101 -5.41 -1.94 22.56
C SER A 101 -6.26 -1.02 23.45
N MET A 102 -6.13 0.31 23.31
CA MET A 102 -7.05 1.28 23.92
C MET A 102 -8.27 1.57 23.04
N ALA A 103 -8.25 1.13 21.78
CA ALA A 103 -9.30 1.34 20.78
C ALA A 103 -10.05 0.04 20.42
N ASP A 104 -9.97 -1.01 21.25
CA ASP A 104 -10.78 -2.25 21.16
C ASP A 104 -12.30 -2.03 21.37
N THR A 105 -12.79 -0.82 21.13
CA THR A 105 -14.12 -0.65 20.57
C THR A 105 -13.97 -0.39 19.08
N ASN A 106 -13.93 -1.48 18.31
CA ASN A 106 -14.33 -1.48 16.92
C ASN A 106 -15.87 -1.63 16.86
N PRO A 107 -16.67 -0.55 16.86
CA PRO A 107 -18.03 -0.67 16.37
C PRO A 107 -17.93 -0.51 14.86
N ALA A 108 -17.55 -1.56 14.14
CA ALA A 108 -18.02 -1.63 12.76
C ALA A 108 -19.55 -1.74 12.89
N PRO A 109 -20.36 -0.72 12.50
CA PRO A 109 -21.78 -0.96 12.42
C PRO A 109 -21.94 -1.83 11.18
N PHE A 110 -22.22 -3.11 11.40
CA PHE A 110 -22.91 -3.93 10.42
C PHE A 110 -24.26 -3.24 10.15
N VAL A 111 -24.30 -2.38 9.12
CA VAL A 111 -25.57 -1.86 8.60
C VAL A 111 -25.91 -2.70 7.39
N MET A 112 -26.79 -3.68 7.60
CA MET A 112 -27.69 -4.13 6.56
C MET A 112 -28.57 -2.94 6.14
N ARG A 113 -28.35 -2.45 4.93
CA ARG A 113 -29.39 -1.96 4.03
C ARG A 113 -29.00 -2.30 2.60
#